data_AF-A0A7R7GI28-F1
#
_entry.id   AF-A0A7R7GI28-F1
#
_cell.length_a   1.000
_cell.length_b   1.000
_cell.length_c   1.000
_cell.angle_alpha   90.00
_cell.angle_beta   90.00
_cell.angle_gamma   90.00
#
_symmetry.space_group_name_H-M   'P 1'
#
loop_
_entity.id
_entity.type
_entity.pdbx_description
1 polymer ?
#
loop_
_entity_poly.entity_id
_entity_poly.type
_entity_poly.pdbx_seq_one_letter_code
_entity_poly.pdbx_strand_id
1 'polypeptide(L)'
;MAKTKSAGARNVTPESVAEMNPPVTAEERYRMIAEAAYFRAEKRDFLGGDVAGDWLQAEAEVDRMLKEQGRLPLLPPEEIERQVQDALATEPAAIADQVRAITLDALTRGHLDRDALKRVTAAVVKGAREGAAPLGEDGGRALKEAMRGLDEALAGAAEAAQLAIQEAAGRSSEFSREGLKRAVDDLATLQTLFLETLQVTARETKGVAQATFTELAEHAHRSGSAVSRRVRTALEQLPHAMEEGARDQTKKGVKVLRHEGALLAGLAAGLLRGVAARLESKTSDKDV
;
A
#
# COMPACT_ATOMS: atom_id res chain seq x y z
N MET A 1 -46.32 22.77 37.37
CA MET A 1 -45.42 21.64 37.05
C MET A 1 -45.38 21.49 35.53
N ALA A 2 -44.33 21.99 34.88
CA ALA A 2 -44.16 21.94 33.44
C ALA A 2 -43.21 20.79 33.08
N LYS A 3 -43.64 19.89 32.17
CA LYS A 3 -42.83 18.78 31.64
C LYS A 3 -41.79 19.33 30.66
N THR A 4 -40.51 19.15 30.96
CA THR A 4 -39.40 19.38 30.03
C THR A 4 -39.22 18.15 29.15
N LYS A 5 -39.26 18.36 27.83
CA LYS A 5 -39.10 17.34 26.78
C LYS A 5 -37.60 17.08 26.58
N SER A 6 -37.19 15.82 26.72
CA SER A 6 -35.82 15.34 26.50
C SER A 6 -35.42 15.52 25.02
N ALA A 7 -34.30 16.19 24.78
CA ALA A 7 -33.65 16.28 23.48
C ALA A 7 -32.86 14.97 23.25
N GLY A 8 -33.37 14.12 22.37
CA GLY A 8 -32.67 12.91 21.93
C GLY A 8 -31.46 13.28 21.10
N ALA A 9 -30.27 12.99 21.62
CA ALA A 9 -29.05 12.93 20.81
C ALA A 9 -29.24 11.83 19.76
N ARG A 10 -29.26 12.21 18.48
CA ARG A 10 -29.28 11.25 17.37
C ARG A 10 -27.96 10.51 17.36
N ASN A 11 -28.01 9.22 17.65
CA ASN A 11 -26.91 8.29 17.46
C ASN A 11 -26.80 8.04 15.95
N VAL A 12 -25.90 8.74 15.27
CA VAL A 12 -25.66 8.53 13.83
C VAL A 12 -24.68 7.36 13.72
N THR A 13 -25.12 6.25 13.14
CA THR A 13 -24.27 5.09 12.88
C THR A 13 -23.25 5.41 11.78
N PRO A 14 -22.04 4.81 11.80
CA PRO A 14 -20.98 5.08 10.81
C PRO A 14 -21.44 4.91 9.35
N GLU A 15 -22.33 3.95 9.08
CA GLU A 15 -22.94 3.72 7.76
C GLU A 15 -23.72 4.92 7.24
N SER A 16 -24.49 5.61 8.09
CA SER A 16 -25.29 6.79 7.69
C SER A 16 -24.44 8.00 7.32
N VAL A 17 -23.20 8.08 7.80
CA VAL A 17 -22.27 9.17 7.49
C VAL A 17 -21.55 8.90 6.16
N ALA A 18 -21.24 7.64 5.85
CA ALA A 18 -20.63 7.23 4.59
C ALA A 18 -21.57 7.43 3.38
N GLU A 19 -22.88 7.25 3.56
CA GLU A 19 -23.89 7.51 2.50
C GLU A 19 -24.07 9.01 2.18
N MET A 20 -23.84 9.91 3.14
CA MET A 20 -24.05 11.35 2.96
C MET A 20 -22.85 12.09 2.36
N ASN A 21 -21.65 11.51 2.41
CA ASN A 21 -20.45 12.12 1.85
C ASN A 21 -19.42 11.03 1.45
N PRO A 22 -19.47 10.51 0.21
CA PRO A 22 -18.63 9.39 -0.17
C PRO A 22 -17.14 9.78 -0.13
N PRO A 23 -16.25 8.81 0.20
CA PRO A 23 -14.81 9.00 0.03
C PRO A 23 -14.47 9.43 -1.39
N VAL A 24 -13.52 10.34 -1.55
CA VAL A 24 -13.01 10.67 -2.89
C VAL A 24 -12.36 9.43 -3.49
N THR A 25 -12.34 9.31 -4.81
CA THR A 25 -11.64 8.19 -5.45
C THR A 25 -10.13 8.36 -5.30
N ALA A 26 -9.36 7.27 -5.40
CA ALA A 26 -7.90 7.35 -5.40
C ALA A 26 -7.37 8.22 -6.55
N GLU A 27 -8.07 8.25 -7.69
CA GLU A 27 -7.74 9.11 -8.83
C GLU A 27 -8.01 10.58 -8.55
N GLU A 28 -9.17 10.90 -7.97
CA GLU A 28 -9.54 12.26 -7.63
C GLU A 28 -8.59 12.82 -6.56
N ARG A 29 -8.27 12.03 -5.54
CA ARG A 29 -7.22 12.37 -4.57
C ARG A 29 -5.88 12.66 -5.27
N TYR A 30 -5.45 11.80 -6.18
CA TYR A 30 -4.21 12.00 -6.94
C TYR A 30 -4.24 13.34 -7.70
N ARG A 31 -5.35 13.66 -8.37
CA ARG A 31 -5.51 14.94 -9.08
C ARG A 31 -5.40 16.13 -8.13
N MET A 32 -6.05 16.07 -6.97
CA MET A 32 -5.97 17.10 -5.94
C MET A 32 -4.53 17.31 -5.45
N ILE A 33 -3.78 16.22 -5.23
CA ILE A 33 -2.37 16.28 -4.81
C ILE A 33 -1.51 16.91 -5.91
N ALA A 34 -1.68 16.48 -7.16
CA ALA A 34 -0.94 17.01 -8.29
C ALA A 34 -1.18 18.51 -8.50
N GLU A 35 -2.44 18.96 -8.40
CA GLU A 35 -2.80 20.38 -8.48
C GLU A 35 -2.17 21.19 -7.34
N ALA A 36 -2.26 20.70 -6.09
CA ALA A 36 -1.66 21.38 -4.94
C ALA A 36 -0.12 21.46 -5.04
N ALA A 37 0.54 20.40 -5.52
CA ALA A 37 1.98 20.40 -5.76
C ALA A 37 2.37 21.39 -6.88
N TYR A 38 1.57 21.47 -7.94
CA TYR A 38 1.75 22.44 -9.02
C TYR A 38 1.69 23.88 -8.50
N PHE A 39 0.65 24.24 -7.74
CA PHE A 39 0.52 25.59 -7.19
C PHE A 39 1.65 25.94 -6.21
N ARG A 40 2.19 24.96 -5.48
CA ARG A 40 3.38 25.15 -4.63
C ARG A 40 4.62 25.48 -5.46
N ALA A 41 4.85 24.76 -6.55
CA ALA A 41 5.94 25.04 -7.47
C ALA A 41 5.76 26.37 -8.21
N GLU A 42 4.53 26.74 -8.57
CA GLU A 42 4.19 28.01 -9.22
C GLU A 42 4.47 29.22 -8.32
N LYS A 43 4.18 29.14 -7.01
CA LYS A 43 4.45 30.23 -6.04
C LYS A 43 5.91 30.65 -5.94
N ARG A 44 6.82 29.81 -6.44
CA ARG A 44 8.25 30.06 -6.52
C ARG A 44 8.72 30.21 -7.97
N ASP A 45 7.82 30.60 -8.87
CA ASP A 45 8.01 30.76 -10.32
C ASP A 45 8.60 29.52 -11.01
N PHE A 46 8.39 28.34 -10.43
CA PHE A 46 9.07 27.09 -10.82
C PHE A 46 10.61 27.16 -10.77
N LEU A 47 11.16 28.19 -10.10
CA LEU A 47 12.58 28.49 -10.01
C LEU A 47 13.14 28.06 -8.65
N GLY A 48 13.86 26.94 -8.67
CA GLY A 48 14.48 26.38 -7.47
C GLY A 48 13.46 25.74 -6.51
N GLY A 49 13.89 24.67 -5.84
CA GLY A 49 13.10 23.90 -4.89
C GLY A 49 13.02 22.41 -5.24
N ASP A 50 12.62 21.62 -4.25
CA ASP A 50 12.53 20.15 -4.33
C ASP A 50 11.11 19.74 -4.76
N VAL A 51 10.96 19.26 -5.99
CA VAL A 51 9.66 18.81 -6.56
C VAL A 51 9.08 17.67 -5.72
N ALA A 52 9.93 16.74 -5.26
CA ALA A 52 9.50 15.66 -4.37
C ALA A 52 9.02 16.22 -3.02
N GLY A 53 9.68 17.26 -2.53
CA GLY A 53 9.26 18.00 -1.34
C GLY A 53 7.90 18.67 -1.48
N ASP A 54 7.60 19.26 -2.64
CA ASP A 54 6.28 19.88 -2.88
C ASP A 54 5.17 18.85 -2.96
N TRP A 55 5.43 17.72 -3.62
CA TRP A 55 4.50 16.60 -3.68
C TRP A 55 4.18 16.12 -2.27
N LEU A 56 5.20 15.82 -1.46
CA LEU A 56 5.01 15.32 -0.09
C LEU A 56 4.21 16.30 0.79
N GLN A 57 4.41 17.59 0.60
CA GLN A 57 3.67 18.62 1.34
C GLN A 57 2.22 18.76 0.84
N ALA A 58 2.01 18.76 -0.48
CA ALA A 58 0.69 18.79 -1.09
C ALA A 58 -0.15 17.57 -0.69
N GLU A 59 0.51 16.43 -0.64
CA GLU A 59 -0.02 15.16 -0.23
C GLU A 59 -0.50 15.17 1.23
N ALA A 60 0.34 15.67 2.15
CA ALA A 60 -0.04 15.85 3.55
C ALA A 60 -1.18 16.86 3.76
N GLU A 61 -1.25 17.90 2.93
CA GLU A 61 -2.31 18.91 2.96
C GLU A 61 -3.66 18.35 2.49
N VAL A 62 -3.68 17.71 1.32
CA VAL A 62 -4.88 17.08 0.76
C VAL A 62 -5.40 16.00 1.69
N ASP A 63 -4.53 15.17 2.26
CA ASP A 63 -4.95 14.11 3.17
C ASP A 63 -5.54 14.65 4.47
N ARG A 64 -4.96 15.72 5.02
CA ARG A 64 -5.53 16.37 6.20
C ARG A 64 -6.93 16.90 5.90
N MET A 65 -7.09 17.58 4.77
CA MET A 65 -8.38 18.11 4.33
C MET A 65 -9.42 16.99 4.13
N LEU A 66 -9.05 15.92 3.43
CA LEU A 66 -9.93 14.78 3.18
C LEU A 66 -10.28 14.05 4.47
N LYS A 67 -9.33 13.92 5.40
CA LYS A 67 -9.57 13.32 6.72
C LYS A 67 -10.54 14.14 7.56
N GLU A 68 -10.38 15.46 7.59
CA GLU A 68 -11.31 16.39 8.28
C GLU A 68 -12.72 16.33 7.69
N GLN A 69 -12.84 16.08 6.38
CA GLN A 69 -14.11 15.91 5.68
C GLN A 69 -14.70 14.49 5.79
N GLY A 70 -13.94 13.53 6.35
CA GLY A 70 -14.32 12.11 6.38
C GLY A 70 -14.30 11.43 5.00
N ARG A 71 -13.61 12.02 4.02
CA ARG A 71 -13.61 11.58 2.61
C ARG A 71 -12.31 10.94 2.16
N LEU A 72 -11.35 10.72 3.06
CA LEU A 72 -10.07 10.12 2.69
C LEU A 72 -10.32 8.69 2.14
N PRO A 73 -9.79 8.32 0.96
CA PRO A 73 -9.91 6.98 0.41
C PRO A 73 -9.01 6.04 1.20
N LEU A 74 -9.41 5.66 2.41
CA LEU A 74 -8.78 4.57 3.13
C LEU A 74 -9.83 3.48 3.27
N LEU A 75 -9.42 2.23 3.03
CA LEU A 75 -10.20 1.12 3.56
C LEU A 75 -10.01 1.11 5.09
N PRO A 76 -11.08 1.25 5.88
CA PRO A 76 -10.97 1.14 7.33
C PRO A 76 -10.52 -0.30 7.69
N PRO A 77 -9.73 -0.48 8.76
CA PRO A 77 -9.23 -1.80 9.16
C PRO A 77 -10.34 -2.86 9.27
N GLU A 78 -11.50 -2.47 9.77
CA GLU A 78 -12.67 -3.35 9.95
C GLU A 78 -13.20 -3.90 8.62
N GLU A 79 -13.13 -3.10 7.55
CA GLU A 79 -13.55 -3.52 6.22
C GLU A 79 -12.51 -4.44 5.58
N ILE A 80 -11.22 -4.18 5.79
CA ILE A 80 -10.14 -5.08 5.35
C ILE A 80 -10.29 -6.43 6.07
N GLU A 81 -10.50 -6.41 7.39
CA GLU A 81 -10.73 -7.60 8.20
C GLU A 81 -11.91 -8.41 7.65
N ARG A 82 -13.05 -7.77 7.41
CA ARG A 82 -14.26 -8.40 6.87
C ARG A 82 -14.03 -9.02 5.49
N GLN A 83 -13.44 -8.28 4.55
CA GLN A 83 -13.17 -8.80 3.21
C GLN A 83 -12.22 -10.00 3.24
N VAL A 84 -11.22 -9.98 4.12
CA VAL A 84 -10.31 -11.11 4.29
C VAL A 84 -11.02 -12.30 4.93
N GLN A 85 -11.87 -12.08 5.94
CA GLN A 85 -12.70 -13.15 6.52
C GLN A 85 -13.56 -13.84 5.45
N ASP A 86 -14.23 -13.04 4.60
CA ASP A 86 -15.05 -13.54 3.50
C ASP A 86 -14.21 -14.34 2.49
N ALA A 87 -12.99 -13.87 2.18
CA ALA A 87 -12.07 -14.57 1.30
C ALA A 87 -11.70 -15.97 1.84
N LEU A 88 -11.56 -16.14 3.16
CA LEU A 88 -11.24 -17.44 3.76
C LEU A 88 -12.39 -18.43 3.73
N ALA A 89 -13.63 -17.97 3.51
CA ALA A 89 -14.78 -18.85 3.32
C ALA A 89 -14.86 -19.44 1.90
N THR A 90 -13.94 -19.04 1.01
CA THR A 90 -13.87 -19.53 -0.37
C THR A 90 -12.99 -20.78 -0.50
N GLU A 91 -12.84 -21.30 -1.72
CA GLU A 91 -11.99 -22.45 -1.97
C GLU A 91 -10.50 -22.15 -1.64
N PRO A 92 -9.76 -23.06 -0.99
CA PRO A 92 -8.39 -22.81 -0.54
C PRO A 92 -7.43 -22.29 -1.63
N ALA A 93 -7.63 -22.68 -2.89
CA ALA A 93 -6.80 -22.24 -4.01
C ALA A 93 -6.97 -20.76 -4.37
N ALA A 94 -8.13 -20.15 -4.06
CA ALA A 94 -8.44 -18.75 -4.37
C ALA A 94 -8.06 -17.78 -3.24
N ILE A 95 -7.93 -18.28 -2.00
CA ILE A 95 -7.68 -17.45 -0.81
C ILE A 95 -6.46 -16.54 -0.99
N ALA A 96 -5.34 -17.10 -1.44
CA ALA A 96 -4.11 -16.31 -1.62
C ALA A 96 -4.28 -15.18 -2.64
N ASP A 97 -4.95 -15.44 -3.77
CA ASP A 97 -5.18 -14.45 -4.81
C ASP A 97 -6.12 -13.32 -4.34
N GLN A 98 -7.17 -13.67 -3.60
CA GLN A 98 -8.12 -12.70 -3.05
C GLN A 98 -7.49 -11.84 -1.95
N VAL A 99 -6.79 -12.45 -0.99
CA VAL A 99 -6.09 -11.72 0.07
C VAL A 99 -5.01 -10.81 -0.51
N ARG A 100 -4.30 -11.26 -1.55
CA ARG A 100 -3.35 -10.40 -2.29
C ARG A 100 -4.05 -9.18 -2.88
N ALA A 101 -5.18 -9.36 -3.55
CA ALA A 101 -5.94 -8.28 -4.17
C ALA A 101 -6.45 -7.27 -3.13
N ILE A 102 -7.06 -7.74 -2.03
CA ILE A 102 -7.54 -6.89 -0.93
C ILE A 102 -6.39 -6.08 -0.34
N THR A 103 -5.25 -6.72 -0.09
CA THR A 103 -4.07 -6.07 0.47
C THR A 103 -3.54 -4.98 -0.47
N LEU A 104 -3.40 -5.28 -1.76
CA LEU A 104 -2.96 -4.28 -2.76
C LEU A 104 -3.94 -3.12 -2.88
N ASP A 105 -5.25 -3.39 -2.88
CA ASP A 105 -6.27 -2.33 -2.92
C ASP A 105 -6.17 -1.43 -1.67
N ALA A 106 -6.00 -2.01 -0.48
CA ALA A 106 -5.80 -1.25 0.75
C ALA A 106 -4.53 -0.38 0.74
N LEU A 107 -3.42 -0.93 0.21
CA LEU A 107 -2.14 -0.21 0.12
C LEU A 107 -2.12 0.89 -0.94
N THR A 108 -2.91 0.74 -2.02
CA THR A 108 -2.93 1.70 -3.14
C THR A 108 -3.85 2.89 -2.92
N ARG A 109 -4.82 2.76 -2.01
CA ARG A 109 -5.78 3.83 -1.68
C ARG A 109 -5.20 4.90 -0.76
N GLY A 110 -4.28 4.52 0.12
CA GLY A 110 -3.56 5.41 1.05
C GLY A 110 -2.12 5.70 0.66
N HIS A 111 -1.34 6.21 1.61
CA HIS A 111 0.12 6.28 1.50
C HIS A 111 0.77 4.95 1.76
N LEU A 112 1.84 4.68 1.01
CA LEU A 112 2.77 3.61 1.34
C LEU A 112 3.77 4.10 2.40
N ASP A 113 3.28 4.32 3.62
CA ASP A 113 4.09 4.64 4.79
C ASP A 113 4.06 3.53 5.85
N ARG A 114 4.96 3.61 6.83
CA ARG A 114 5.10 2.60 7.88
C ARG A 114 3.81 2.34 8.66
N ASP A 115 3.01 3.38 8.93
CA ASP A 115 1.81 3.25 9.75
C ASP A 115 0.65 2.66 8.94
N ALA A 116 0.49 3.05 7.68
CA ALA A 116 -0.42 2.42 6.75
C ALA A 116 -0.10 0.93 6.58
N LEU A 117 1.18 0.60 6.36
CA LEU A 117 1.65 -0.78 6.23
C LEU A 117 1.35 -1.61 7.47
N LYS A 118 1.63 -1.09 8.67
CA LYS A 118 1.28 -1.75 9.93
C LYS A 118 -0.21 -2.00 10.05
N ARG A 119 -1.03 -0.98 9.80
CA ARG A 119 -2.49 -1.07 9.92
C ARG A 119 -3.06 -2.10 8.96
N VAL A 120 -2.69 -2.06 7.68
CA VAL A 120 -3.18 -3.00 6.67
C VAL A 120 -2.73 -4.42 6.98
N THR A 121 -1.45 -4.64 7.30
CA THR A 121 -0.93 -5.97 7.64
C THR A 121 -1.65 -6.54 8.86
N ALA A 122 -1.84 -5.74 9.92
CA ALA A 122 -2.54 -6.16 11.12
C ALA A 122 -4.01 -6.51 10.83
N ALA A 123 -4.71 -5.71 10.04
CA ALA A 123 -6.09 -5.95 9.64
C ALA A 123 -6.23 -7.25 8.82
N VAL A 124 -5.34 -7.47 7.85
CA VAL A 124 -5.34 -8.71 7.04
C VAL A 124 -5.07 -9.93 7.92
N VAL A 125 -4.07 -9.87 8.80
CA VAL A 125 -3.73 -10.99 9.70
C VAL A 125 -4.88 -11.29 10.68
N LYS A 126 -5.51 -10.25 11.23
CA LYS A 126 -6.67 -10.41 12.11
C LYS A 126 -7.87 -11.00 11.38
N GLY A 127 -8.20 -10.48 10.20
CA GLY A 127 -9.26 -11.02 9.34
C GLY A 127 -9.01 -12.49 8.98
N ALA A 128 -7.78 -12.84 8.61
CA ALA A 128 -7.42 -14.22 8.29
C ALA A 128 -7.52 -15.15 9.51
N ARG A 129 -7.11 -14.69 10.70
CA ARG A 129 -7.28 -15.46 11.93
C ARG A 129 -8.74 -15.73 12.25
N GLU A 130 -9.58 -14.70 12.16
CA GLU A 130 -11.00 -14.77 12.49
C GLU A 130 -11.78 -15.59 11.46
N GLY A 131 -11.45 -15.47 10.18
CA GLY A 131 -12.02 -16.28 9.10
C GLY A 131 -11.59 -17.76 9.14
N ALA A 132 -10.40 -18.05 9.67
CA ALA A 132 -9.92 -19.43 9.83
C ALA A 132 -10.53 -20.14 11.05
N ALA A 133 -10.98 -19.41 12.07
CA ALA A 133 -11.53 -19.97 13.29
C ALA A 133 -12.71 -20.96 13.09
N PRO A 134 -13.73 -20.65 12.25
CA PRO A 134 -14.85 -21.59 12.01
C PRO A 134 -14.47 -22.83 11.18
N LEU A 135 -13.30 -22.85 10.51
CA LEU A 135 -12.89 -23.92 9.60
C LEU A 135 -12.27 -25.14 10.31
N GLY A 136 -12.03 -25.07 11.62
CA GLY A 136 -11.49 -26.19 12.40
C GLY A 136 -10.14 -26.70 11.88
N GLU A 137 -10.08 -27.97 11.49
CA GLU A 137 -8.85 -28.62 10.99
C GLU A 137 -8.34 -28.01 9.67
N ASP A 138 -9.25 -27.52 8.82
CA ASP A 138 -8.90 -26.87 7.55
C ASP A 138 -8.42 -25.43 7.73
N GLY A 139 -8.67 -24.82 8.89
CA GLY A 139 -8.31 -23.44 9.19
C GLY A 139 -6.81 -23.17 9.10
N GLY A 140 -5.97 -24.15 9.43
CA GLY A 140 -4.52 -24.03 9.28
C GLY A 140 -4.09 -23.88 7.81
N ARG A 141 -4.73 -24.60 6.89
CA ARG A 141 -4.44 -24.50 5.45
C ARG A 141 -4.92 -23.16 4.89
N ALA A 142 -6.14 -22.75 5.21
CA ALA A 142 -6.69 -21.46 4.79
C ALA A 142 -5.82 -20.29 5.26
N LEU A 143 -5.35 -20.35 6.51
CA LEU A 143 -4.46 -19.35 7.08
C LEU A 143 -3.09 -19.28 6.36
N LYS A 144 -2.51 -20.43 5.98
CA LYS A 144 -1.26 -20.46 5.20
C LYS A 144 -1.43 -19.79 3.84
N GLU A 145 -2.53 -20.06 3.14
CA GLU A 145 -2.83 -19.45 1.83
C GLU A 145 -3.05 -17.94 1.97
N ALA A 146 -3.80 -17.49 2.98
CA ALA A 146 -3.98 -16.08 3.27
C ALA A 146 -2.66 -15.34 3.55
N MET A 147 -1.78 -15.94 4.36
CA MET A 147 -0.47 -15.36 4.66
C MET A 147 0.46 -15.35 3.44
N ARG A 148 0.34 -16.34 2.52
CA ARG A 148 1.01 -16.29 1.22
C ARG A 148 0.53 -15.11 0.38
N GLY A 149 -0.78 -14.88 0.31
CA GLY A 149 -1.35 -13.74 -0.42
C GLY A 149 -0.87 -12.38 0.11
N LEU A 150 -0.80 -12.24 1.44
CA LEU A 150 -0.25 -11.05 2.11
C LEU A 150 1.24 -10.84 1.77
N ASP A 151 2.07 -11.89 1.86
CA ASP A 151 3.50 -11.83 1.51
C ASP A 151 3.71 -11.48 0.02
N GLU A 152 2.91 -12.06 -0.88
CA GLU A 152 2.94 -11.73 -2.32
C GLU A 152 2.54 -10.27 -2.58
N ALA A 153 1.52 -9.75 -1.90
CA ALA A 153 1.10 -8.34 -2.04
C ALA A 153 2.18 -7.37 -1.58
N LEU A 154 2.77 -7.62 -0.41
CA LEU A 154 3.86 -6.80 0.13
C LEU A 154 5.10 -6.88 -0.79
N ALA A 155 5.37 -8.04 -1.40
CA ALA A 155 6.45 -8.19 -2.36
C ALA A 155 6.18 -7.39 -3.65
N GLY A 156 4.95 -7.43 -4.17
CA GLY A 156 4.54 -6.63 -5.32
C GLY A 156 4.59 -5.13 -5.06
N ALA A 157 4.19 -4.68 -3.86
CA ALA A 157 4.34 -3.29 -3.44
C ALA A 157 5.82 -2.87 -3.39
N ALA A 158 6.68 -3.74 -2.84
CA ALA A 158 8.12 -3.49 -2.78
C ALA A 158 8.77 -3.38 -4.17
N GLU A 159 8.34 -4.22 -5.11
CA GLU A 159 8.74 -4.17 -6.51
C GLU A 159 8.33 -2.86 -7.19
N ALA A 160 7.05 -2.47 -7.06
CA ALA A 160 6.56 -1.25 -7.68
C ALA A 160 7.30 -0.01 -7.15
N ALA A 161 7.54 0.05 -5.84
CA ALA A 161 8.31 1.12 -5.22
C ALA A 161 9.77 1.12 -5.69
N GLN A 162 10.43 -0.04 -5.85
CA GLN A 162 11.77 -0.11 -6.45
C GLN A 162 11.77 0.45 -7.88
N LEU A 163 10.83 0.03 -8.74
CA LEU A 163 10.77 0.48 -10.13
C LEU A 163 10.57 1.99 -10.22
N ALA A 164 9.67 2.55 -9.40
CA ALA A 164 9.46 3.99 -9.30
C ALA A 164 10.75 4.73 -8.87
N ILE A 165 11.46 4.17 -7.90
CA ILE A 165 12.77 4.65 -7.44
C ILE A 165 13.80 4.64 -8.58
N GLN A 166 13.90 3.56 -9.35
CA GLN A 166 14.85 3.43 -10.45
C GLN A 166 14.58 4.45 -11.55
N GLU A 167 13.30 4.65 -11.91
CA GLU A 167 12.90 5.68 -12.88
C GLU A 167 13.23 7.09 -12.39
N ALA A 168 13.01 7.38 -11.10
CA ALA A 168 13.36 8.67 -10.51
C ALA A 168 14.88 8.90 -10.49
N ALA A 169 15.66 7.90 -10.11
CA ALA A 169 17.12 7.96 -10.08
C ALA A 169 17.72 8.18 -11.48
N GLY A 170 17.14 7.56 -12.51
CA GLY A 170 17.52 7.76 -13.92
C GLY A 170 17.36 9.21 -14.42
N ARG A 171 16.56 10.04 -13.73
CA ARG A 171 16.25 11.43 -14.14
C ARG A 171 16.96 12.52 -13.33
N SER A 172 17.74 12.14 -12.30
CA SER A 172 18.86 12.85 -11.61
C SER A 172 18.69 14.30 -11.09
N SER A 173 17.86 15.19 -11.66
CA SER A 173 17.67 16.56 -11.14
C SER A 173 16.50 16.75 -10.16
N GLU A 174 15.60 15.77 -10.05
CA GLU A 174 14.32 15.93 -9.33
C GLU A 174 14.23 15.21 -7.97
N PHE A 175 15.19 14.34 -7.62
CA PHE A 175 15.13 13.54 -6.38
C PHE A 175 16.42 13.61 -5.56
N SER A 176 16.30 13.94 -4.26
CA SER A 176 17.45 13.98 -3.36
C SER A 176 17.91 12.55 -2.99
N ARG A 177 19.22 12.38 -2.79
CA ARG A 177 19.81 11.10 -2.31
C ARG A 177 19.20 10.65 -0.98
N GLU A 178 18.78 11.58 -0.15
CA GLU A 178 18.14 11.32 1.14
C GLU A 178 16.70 10.79 1.00
N GLY A 179 15.93 11.30 0.04
CA GLY A 179 14.59 10.77 -0.27
C GLY A 179 14.66 9.34 -0.79
N LEU A 180 15.64 9.07 -1.66
CA LEU A 180 15.91 7.73 -2.17
C LEU A 180 16.29 6.74 -1.05
N LYS A 181 17.18 7.15 -0.15
CA LYS A 181 17.58 6.34 1.00
C LYS A 181 16.38 6.03 1.91
N ARG A 182 15.53 7.02 2.20
CA ARG A 182 14.31 6.82 2.99
C ARG A 182 13.37 5.80 2.37
N ALA A 183 13.10 5.91 1.07
CA ALA A 183 12.23 4.98 0.37
C ALA A 183 12.77 3.54 0.41
N VAL A 184 14.09 3.36 0.33
CA VAL A 184 14.76 2.06 0.48
C VAL A 184 14.68 1.53 1.93
N ASP A 185 14.83 2.39 2.93
CA ASP A 185 14.70 2.02 4.34
C ASP A 185 13.23 1.62 4.67
N ASP A 186 12.26 2.29 4.05
CA ASP A 186 10.82 1.95 4.15
C ASP A 186 10.53 0.58 3.52
N LEU A 187 11.16 0.25 2.39
CA LEU A 187 11.10 -1.09 1.78
C LEU A 187 11.65 -2.18 2.71
N ALA A 188 12.78 -1.93 3.37
CA ALA A 188 13.35 -2.87 4.33
C ALA A 188 12.44 -3.08 5.56
N THR A 189 11.73 -2.02 5.96
CA THR A 189 10.77 -2.07 7.07
C THR A 189 9.62 -3.04 6.82
N LEU A 190 9.20 -3.26 5.57
CA LEU A 190 8.15 -4.22 5.20
C LEU A 190 8.43 -5.63 5.71
N GLN A 191 9.66 -6.09 5.50
CA GLN A 191 10.08 -7.43 5.93
C GLN A 191 10.00 -7.56 7.46
N THR A 192 10.52 -6.57 8.17
CA THR A 192 10.50 -6.56 9.64
C THR A 192 9.09 -6.61 10.18
N LEU A 193 8.19 -5.77 9.63
CA LEU A 193 6.80 -5.71 10.04
C LEU A 193 6.06 -7.03 9.79
N PHE A 194 6.29 -7.66 8.64
CA PHE A 194 5.68 -8.95 8.32
C PHE A 194 6.10 -10.03 9.34
N LEU A 195 7.41 -10.18 9.57
CA LEU A 195 7.94 -11.17 10.53
C LEU A 195 7.47 -10.90 11.96
N GLU A 196 7.52 -9.64 12.40
CA GLU A 196 7.07 -9.23 13.74
C GLU A 196 5.57 -9.53 13.93
N THR A 197 4.75 -9.24 12.92
CA THR A 197 3.30 -9.50 12.98
C THR A 197 3.00 -11.00 13.07
N LEU A 198 3.69 -11.85 12.31
CA LEU A 198 3.54 -13.31 12.42
C LEU A 198 3.93 -13.80 13.82
N GLN A 199 5.03 -13.30 14.38
CA GLN A 199 5.51 -13.69 15.71
C GLN A 199 4.59 -13.22 16.83
N VAL A 200 4.12 -11.97 16.78
CA VAL A 200 3.15 -11.43 17.75
C VAL A 200 1.86 -12.22 17.69
N THR A 201 1.33 -12.46 16.50
CA THR A 201 0.08 -13.22 16.33
C THR A 201 0.22 -14.67 16.78
N ALA A 202 1.37 -15.31 16.55
CA ALA A 202 1.65 -16.65 17.10
C ALA A 202 1.60 -16.68 18.64
N ARG A 203 2.04 -15.62 19.32
CA ARG A 203 2.01 -15.52 20.79
C ARG A 203 0.61 -15.24 21.34
N GLU A 204 -0.21 -14.52 20.59
CA GLU A 204 -1.57 -14.12 20.98
C GLU A 204 -2.63 -15.20 20.70
N THR A 205 -2.33 -16.15 19.82
CA THR A 205 -3.25 -17.22 19.41
C THR A 205 -2.97 -18.53 20.14
N LYS A 206 -3.91 -19.48 20.05
CA LYS A 206 -3.80 -20.82 20.63
C LYS A 206 -4.20 -21.88 19.59
N GLY A 207 -3.76 -23.11 19.81
CA GLY A 207 -4.15 -24.27 19.00
C GLY A 207 -3.55 -24.26 17.59
N VAL A 208 -4.34 -24.67 16.59
CA VAL A 208 -3.90 -24.82 15.19
C VAL A 208 -3.38 -23.51 14.60
N ALA A 209 -4.02 -22.38 14.91
CA ALA A 209 -3.59 -21.06 14.45
C ALA A 209 -2.19 -20.70 14.98
N GLN A 210 -1.92 -20.94 16.27
CA GLN A 210 -0.61 -20.69 16.87
C GLN A 210 0.49 -21.52 16.22
N ALA A 211 0.26 -22.83 16.04
CA ALA A 211 1.21 -23.72 15.38
C ALA A 211 1.50 -23.24 13.94
N THR A 212 0.45 -22.85 13.22
CA THR A 212 0.54 -22.35 11.84
C THR A 212 1.35 -21.05 11.75
N PHE A 213 1.05 -20.05 12.58
CA PHE A 213 1.81 -18.79 12.60
C PHE A 213 3.27 -18.99 13.03
N THR A 214 3.52 -19.92 13.95
CA THR A 214 4.90 -20.27 14.36
C THR A 214 5.68 -20.87 13.20
N GLU A 215 5.09 -21.83 12.50
CA GLU A 215 5.68 -22.46 11.31
C GLU A 215 5.96 -21.41 10.22
N LEU A 216 5.01 -20.51 9.96
CA LEU A 216 5.16 -19.43 8.98
C LEU A 216 6.27 -18.44 9.37
N ALA A 217 6.33 -18.03 10.64
CA ALA A 217 7.37 -17.13 11.12
C ALA A 217 8.77 -17.75 11.00
N GLU A 218 8.90 -19.03 11.36
CA GLU A 218 10.16 -19.77 11.22
C GLU A 218 10.55 -19.97 9.75
N HIS A 219 9.59 -20.27 8.88
CA HIS A 219 9.82 -20.43 7.45
C HIS A 219 10.28 -19.11 6.82
N ALA A 220 9.57 -18.02 7.08
CA ALA A 220 9.92 -16.70 6.59
C ALA A 220 11.29 -16.24 7.09
N HIS A 221 11.68 -16.60 8.31
CA HIS A 221 13.01 -16.32 8.86
C HIS A 221 14.13 -17.16 8.22
N ARG A 222 13.91 -18.47 8.01
CA ARG A 222 14.94 -19.42 7.53
C ARG A 222 15.08 -19.46 6.01
N SER A 223 13.96 -19.49 5.28
CA SER A 223 13.91 -19.68 3.83
C SER A 223 13.71 -18.35 3.08
N GLY A 224 13.40 -17.27 3.80
CA GLY A 224 13.10 -15.96 3.26
C GLY A 224 11.68 -15.90 2.66
N SER A 225 10.93 -14.85 3.00
CA SER A 225 9.62 -14.61 2.39
C SER A 225 9.76 -14.03 0.98
N ALA A 226 8.68 -13.99 0.19
CA ALA A 226 8.65 -13.31 -1.10
C ALA A 226 9.06 -11.84 -0.96
N VAL A 227 8.59 -11.17 0.09
CA VAL A 227 9.04 -9.81 0.47
C VAL A 227 10.55 -9.77 0.66
N SER A 228 11.11 -10.66 1.49
CA SER A 228 12.56 -10.67 1.75
C SER A 228 13.39 -10.83 0.47
N ARG A 229 12.99 -11.73 -0.42
CA ARG A 229 13.67 -11.94 -1.70
C ARG A 229 13.59 -10.70 -2.58
N ARG A 230 12.39 -10.11 -2.70
CA ARG A 230 12.17 -8.95 -3.56
C ARG A 230 12.91 -7.71 -3.07
N VAL A 231 12.89 -7.44 -1.77
CA VAL A 231 13.64 -6.34 -1.14
C VAL A 231 15.14 -6.52 -1.33
N ARG A 232 15.67 -7.74 -1.18
CA ARG A 232 17.09 -8.02 -1.43
C ARG A 232 17.48 -7.73 -2.88
N THR A 233 16.71 -8.26 -3.84
CA THR A 233 16.95 -7.99 -5.27
C THR A 233 16.88 -6.50 -5.58
N ALA A 234 15.94 -5.78 -4.97
CA ALA A 234 15.83 -4.33 -5.13
C ALA A 234 17.08 -3.58 -4.64
N LEU A 235 17.60 -3.96 -3.48
CA LEU A 235 18.83 -3.39 -2.91
C LEU A 235 20.06 -3.69 -3.75
N GLU A 236 20.17 -4.91 -4.30
CA GLU A 236 21.30 -5.32 -5.16
C GLU A 236 21.30 -4.58 -6.51
N GLN A 237 20.12 -4.25 -7.06
CA GLN A 237 19.99 -3.58 -8.35
C GLN A 237 20.08 -2.05 -8.28
N LEU A 238 19.95 -1.46 -7.09
CA LEU A 238 19.94 -0.02 -6.89
C LEU A 238 21.21 0.69 -7.39
N PRO A 239 22.43 0.21 -7.09
CA PRO A 239 23.66 0.89 -7.53
C PRO A 239 23.78 0.96 -9.06
N HIS A 240 23.39 -0.11 -9.76
CA HIS A 240 23.45 -0.17 -11.22
C HIS A 240 22.49 0.81 -11.88
N ALA A 241 21.26 0.92 -11.38
CA ALA A 241 20.29 1.89 -11.88
C ALA A 241 20.78 3.35 -11.71
N MET A 242 21.48 3.64 -10.61
CA MET A 242 22.07 4.98 -10.39
C MET A 242 23.26 5.27 -11.32
N GLU A 243 24.09 4.27 -11.63
CA GLU A 243 25.20 4.42 -12.60
C GLU A 243 24.71 4.62 -14.04
N GLU A 244 23.68 3.90 -14.46
CA GLU A 244 23.11 4.02 -15.81
C GLU A 244 22.47 5.40 -16.03
N GLY A 245 21.71 5.90 -15.05
CA GLY A 245 21.15 7.26 -15.08
C GLY A 245 22.21 8.36 -15.21
N ALA A 246 23.33 8.21 -14.49
CA ALA A 246 24.45 9.14 -14.56
C ALA A 246 25.16 9.12 -15.92
N ARG A 247 25.27 7.95 -16.57
CA ARG A 247 25.94 7.80 -17.88
C ARG A 247 25.08 8.32 -19.05
N ASP A 248 23.75 8.22 -19.00
CA ASP A 248 22.88 8.67 -20.10
C ASP A 248 22.77 10.21 -20.19
N GLN A 249 22.92 10.93 -19.06
CA GLN A 249 22.99 12.41 -19.04
C GLN A 249 24.27 12.95 -19.72
N THR A 250 25.40 12.25 -19.62
CA THR A 250 26.67 12.70 -20.22
C THR A 250 26.63 12.64 -21.76
N LYS A 251 25.80 11.77 -22.34
CA LYS A 251 25.65 11.64 -23.81
C LYS A 251 24.61 12.59 -24.42
N LYS A 252 23.73 13.18 -23.61
CA LYS A 252 22.71 14.18 -24.03
C LYS A 252 23.00 15.57 -23.46
N GLY A 253 24.28 15.92 -23.39
CA GLY A 253 24.73 17.26 -23.02
C GLY A 253 24.30 18.29 -24.05
N VAL A 254 23.60 19.32 -23.57
CA VAL A 254 23.18 20.56 -24.24
C VAL A 254 21.75 20.54 -24.82
N LYS A 255 20.86 21.23 -24.08
CA LYS A 255 19.51 21.73 -24.41
C LYS A 255 18.36 20.73 -24.45
N VAL A 256 17.77 20.48 -23.28
CA VAL A 256 16.31 20.55 -23.12
C VAL A 256 15.99 21.23 -21.78
N LEU A 257 15.73 22.54 -21.82
CA LEU A 257 14.92 23.23 -20.82
C LEU A 257 13.49 23.21 -21.37
N ARG A 258 12.68 22.23 -20.97
CA ARG A 258 11.21 22.29 -21.16
C ARG A 258 10.51 21.63 -19.99
N HIS A 259 9.58 22.41 -19.44
CA HIS A 259 8.61 22.05 -18.41
C HIS A 259 7.78 20.83 -18.83
N GLU A 260 8.04 19.67 -18.25
CA GLU A 260 7.12 18.51 -18.32
C GLU A 260 7.07 17.76 -16.98
N GLY A 261 6.99 18.49 -15.86
CA GLY A 261 6.76 17.91 -14.53
C GLY A 261 5.36 17.30 -14.34
N ALA A 262 4.48 17.38 -15.34
CA ALA A 262 3.10 16.89 -15.27
C ALA A 262 2.94 15.40 -15.64
N LEU A 263 3.96 14.74 -16.23
CA LEU A 263 3.83 13.39 -16.78
C LEU A 263 4.35 12.26 -15.87
N LEU A 264 5.12 12.57 -14.82
CA LEU A 264 5.82 11.55 -14.01
C LEU A 264 5.06 11.04 -12.79
N ALA A 265 4.19 11.85 -12.20
CA ALA A 265 3.38 11.39 -11.07
C ALA A 265 2.27 10.38 -11.52
N GLY A 266 1.91 10.39 -12.81
CA GLY A 266 0.92 9.48 -13.40
C GLY A 266 1.43 8.05 -13.59
N LEU A 267 2.75 7.83 -13.55
CA LEU A 267 3.36 6.53 -13.81
C LEU A 267 3.34 5.61 -12.58
N ALA A 268 3.52 6.13 -11.37
CA ALA A 268 3.45 5.31 -10.15
C ALA A 268 2.00 4.87 -9.82
N ALA A 269 1.02 5.76 -10.01
CA ALA A 269 -0.40 5.45 -9.84
C ALA A 269 -1.00 4.65 -11.00
N GLY A 270 -0.44 4.78 -12.21
CA GLY A 270 -0.80 4.00 -13.40
C GLY A 270 -0.20 2.59 -13.40
N LEU A 271 0.99 2.38 -12.83
CA LEU A 271 1.63 1.07 -12.75
C LEU A 271 0.90 0.13 -11.78
N LEU A 272 0.45 0.62 -10.62
CA LEU A 272 -0.32 -0.18 -9.67
C LEU A 272 -1.73 -0.52 -10.17
N ARG A 273 -2.39 0.41 -10.89
CA ARG A 273 -3.64 0.14 -11.62
C ARG A 273 -3.46 -0.83 -12.80
N GLY A 274 -2.33 -0.75 -13.50
CA GLY A 274 -1.98 -1.67 -14.57
C GLY A 274 -1.71 -3.10 -14.08
N VAL A 275 -1.18 -3.25 -12.86
CA VAL A 275 -1.02 -4.57 -12.20
C VAL A 275 -2.38 -5.11 -11.75
N ALA A 276 -3.26 -4.29 -11.17
CA ALA A 276 -4.62 -4.70 -10.80
C ALA A 276 -5.46 -5.14 -12.01
N ALA A 277 -5.44 -4.39 -13.11
CA ALA A 277 -6.16 -4.73 -14.34
C ALA A 277 -5.66 -6.02 -15.02
N ARG A 278 -4.36 -6.34 -14.91
CA ARG A 278 -3.79 -7.60 -15.42
C ARG A 278 -4.12 -8.82 -14.55
N LEU A 279 -4.43 -8.61 -13.27
CA LEU A 279 -4.90 -9.67 -12.38
C LEU A 279 -6.39 -9.99 -12.64
N GLU A 280 -7.21 -8.97 -12.94
CA GLU A 280 -8.61 -9.16 -13.35
C GLU A 280 -8.74 -9.83 -14.74
N SER A 281 -7.89 -9.46 -15.71
CA SER A 281 -7.93 -10.05 -17.06
C SER A 281 -7.54 -11.53 -17.10
N LYS A 282 -6.78 -12.02 -16.11
CA LYS A 282 -6.35 -13.43 -16.04
C LYS A 282 -7.42 -14.35 -15.41
N THR A 283 -8.38 -13.78 -14.69
CA THR A 283 -9.56 -14.51 -14.18
C THR A 283 -10.62 -14.70 -15.27
N SER A 284 -10.74 -13.76 -16.22
CA SER A 284 -11.68 -13.86 -17.35
C SER A 284 -11.27 -14.85 -18.44
N ASP A 285 -10.00 -15.23 -18.52
CA ASP A 285 -9.44 -16.10 -19.58
C ASP A 285 -9.43 -17.60 -19.18
N LYS A 286 -10.08 -17.95 -18.07
CA LYS A 286 -10.26 -19.35 -17.61
C LYS A 286 -11.67 -19.91 -17.85
N ASP A 287 -12.57 -19.11 -18.42
CA ASP A 287 -13.96 -19.50 -18.73
C ASP A 287 -14.26 -19.56 -20.24
N VAL A 288 -13.25 -19.82 -21.09
CA VAL A 288 -13.41 -20.12 -22.53
C VAL A 288 -12.75 -21.43 -22.90
#